data_AF-A0A8I1M4X1-F1
#
_entry.id   AF-A0A8I1M4X1-F1
#
_cell.length_a   1.000
_cell.length_b   1.000
_cell.length_c   1.000
_cell.angle_alpha   90.00
_cell.angle_beta   90.00
_cell.angle_gamma   90.00
#
_symmetry.space_group_name_H-M   'P 1'
#
loop_
_entity.id
_entity.type
_entity.pdbx_description
1 polymer ?
#
loop_
_entity_poly.entity_id
_entity_poly.type
_entity_poly.pdbx_seq_one_letter_code
_entity_poly.pdbx_strand_id
1 'polypeptide(L)'
;MTITIDLNAASSGAGVDLHGVLEDFNNNFSLGSGNHGTFYDGFAPSSYYGGSQFLATDQDSSSSYTGSVLATAGSSDFAYDINTHTITGNLDKLSFGTTLGVADNGTEFDFTDSPVDISGLNLSNSDTNGVLVDIYSGSTNTLESVLDSGVEINGSAGADVIGGWAGDDVLTGNGGADIFEFDSASDFGDDTVTDFTDGTDLIDLDYSEVTVSDDGAGNALITHANGTVTLTGVDYADIDQNDFV
;
A
#
# COMPACT_ATOMS: atom_id res chain seq x y z
N MET A 1 6.15 8.60 -12.77
CA MET A 1 4.74 8.49 -12.34
C MET A 1 4.83 8.25 -10.86
N THR A 2 4.04 8.95 -10.06
CA THR A 2 3.96 8.70 -8.62
C THR A 2 3.18 7.41 -8.43
N ILE A 3 3.64 6.53 -7.54
CA ILE A 3 2.87 5.36 -7.12
C ILE A 3 1.80 5.85 -6.15
N THR A 4 0.56 5.43 -6.35
CA THR A 4 -0.56 5.83 -5.50
C THR A 4 -1.11 4.62 -4.75
N ILE A 5 -1.34 4.78 -3.46
CA ILE A 5 -1.95 3.79 -2.58
C ILE A 5 -3.26 4.39 -2.06
N ASP A 6 -4.38 3.75 -2.37
CA ASP A 6 -5.69 4.15 -1.88
C ASP A 6 -6.16 3.13 -0.83
N LEU A 7 -6.48 3.62 0.38
CA LEU A 7 -7.06 2.84 1.46
C LEU A 7 -8.59 2.94 1.39
N ASN A 8 -9.27 1.80 1.51
CA ASN A 8 -10.73 1.80 1.55
C ASN A 8 -11.24 1.25 2.87
N ALA A 9 -12.00 2.08 3.59
CA ALA A 9 -12.63 1.73 4.85
C ALA A 9 -13.51 0.49 4.69
N ALA A 10 -13.52 -0.35 5.71
CA ALA A 10 -14.46 -1.46 5.77
C ALA A 10 -15.90 -0.92 5.74
N SER A 11 -16.86 -1.74 5.30
CA SER A 11 -18.28 -1.36 5.30
C SER A 11 -18.85 -0.98 6.69
N SER A 12 -18.13 -1.31 7.76
CA SER A 12 -18.40 -0.90 9.14
C SER A 12 -18.03 0.55 9.45
N GLY A 13 -17.26 1.22 8.57
CA GLY A 13 -16.65 2.52 8.78
C GLY A 13 -15.32 2.46 9.54
N ALA A 14 -14.80 1.27 9.83
CA ALA A 14 -13.45 1.13 10.36
C ALA A 14 -12.43 1.48 9.28
N GLY A 15 -11.39 2.23 9.66
CA GLY A 15 -10.25 2.50 8.79
C GLY A 15 -9.35 1.27 8.63
N VAL A 16 -8.24 1.49 7.95
CA VAL A 16 -7.28 0.51 7.48
C VAL A 16 -5.94 0.81 8.16
N ASP A 17 -5.34 -0.25 8.68
CA ASP A 17 -3.94 -0.24 9.09
C ASP A 17 -3.12 -0.77 7.91
N LEU A 18 -2.45 0.14 7.18
CA LEU A 18 -1.78 -0.20 5.92
C LEU A 18 -0.69 -1.25 6.12
N HIS A 19 0.26 -1.00 7.03
CA HIS A 19 1.33 -1.95 7.33
C HIS A 19 0.79 -3.22 7.98
N GLY A 20 -0.26 -3.12 8.81
CA GLY A 20 -0.95 -4.28 9.38
C GLY A 20 -1.55 -5.21 8.31
N VAL A 21 -2.13 -4.67 7.22
CA VAL A 21 -2.63 -5.47 6.09
C VAL A 21 -1.50 -6.23 5.39
N LEU A 22 -0.38 -5.57 5.14
CA LEU A 22 0.78 -6.19 4.50
C LEU A 22 1.45 -7.23 5.42
N GLU A 23 1.59 -6.92 6.71
CA GLU A 23 2.12 -7.85 7.71
C GLU A 23 1.24 -9.09 7.87
N ASP A 24 -0.09 -8.93 7.93
CA ASP A 24 -1.02 -10.06 8.01
C ASP A 24 -0.90 -10.96 6.78
N PHE A 25 -0.80 -10.38 5.57
CA PHE A 25 -0.51 -11.13 4.35
C PHE A 25 0.82 -11.89 4.46
N ASN A 26 1.91 -11.20 4.80
CA ASN A 26 3.26 -11.79 4.87
C ASN A 26 3.37 -12.94 5.88
N ASN A 27 2.65 -12.84 7.00
CA ASN A 27 2.71 -13.83 8.05
C ASN A 27 1.79 -15.03 7.82
N ASN A 28 0.67 -14.83 7.11
CA ASN A 28 -0.43 -15.80 7.13
C ASN A 28 -0.90 -16.30 5.75
N PHE A 29 -0.51 -15.64 4.65
CA PHE A 29 -0.91 -16.06 3.31
C PHE A 29 -0.15 -17.31 2.85
N SER A 30 -0.86 -18.27 2.27
CA SER A 30 -0.25 -19.33 1.46
C SER A 30 -1.15 -19.77 0.32
N LEU A 31 -0.61 -19.87 -0.89
CA LEU A 31 -1.31 -20.51 -2.01
C LEU A 31 -1.53 -22.01 -1.80
N GLY A 32 -0.85 -22.63 -0.82
CA GLY A 32 -0.89 -24.06 -0.59
C GLY A 32 -0.14 -24.87 -1.65
N SER A 33 0.02 -26.17 -1.39
CA SER A 33 0.82 -27.05 -2.25
C SER A 33 0.10 -27.34 -3.58
N GLY A 34 0.76 -27.02 -4.70
CA GLY A 34 0.30 -27.37 -6.06
C GLY A 34 -0.70 -26.38 -6.66
N ASN A 35 -0.98 -25.27 -5.98
CA ASN A 35 -1.65 -24.13 -6.54
C ASN A 35 -0.62 -23.15 -7.11
N HIS A 36 -0.97 -22.48 -8.21
CA HIS A 36 -0.11 -21.53 -8.91
C HIS A 36 -0.76 -20.15 -9.08
N GLY A 37 -1.88 -19.91 -8.40
CA GLY A 37 -2.75 -18.79 -8.72
C GLY A 37 -3.42 -18.99 -10.08
N THR A 38 -4.12 -17.96 -10.55
CA THR A 38 -4.82 -17.98 -11.84
C THR A 38 -4.51 -16.72 -12.63
N PHE A 39 -4.02 -16.89 -13.86
CA PHE A 39 -3.98 -15.81 -14.83
C PHE A 39 -5.34 -15.65 -15.51
N TYR A 40 -5.74 -14.42 -15.77
CA TYR A 40 -6.97 -14.07 -16.47
C TYR A 40 -6.68 -13.20 -17.69
N ASP A 41 -7.44 -13.43 -18.76
CA ASP A 41 -7.52 -12.54 -19.93
C ASP A 41 -8.97 -12.05 -20.03
N GLY A 42 -9.19 -10.80 -19.59
CA GLY A 42 -10.51 -10.31 -19.20
C GLY A 42 -11.11 -11.16 -18.07
N PHE A 43 -12.37 -11.59 -18.22
CA PHE A 43 -13.06 -12.41 -17.20
C PHE A 43 -12.85 -13.92 -17.32
N ALA A 44 -12.03 -14.37 -18.29
CA ALA A 44 -11.80 -15.79 -18.53
C ALA A 44 -10.45 -16.21 -17.94
N PRO A 45 -10.38 -17.34 -17.19
CA PRO A 45 -9.10 -17.93 -16.86
C PRO A 45 -8.31 -18.19 -18.13
N SER A 46 -7.07 -17.73 -18.17
CA SER A 46 -6.21 -17.89 -19.33
C SER A 46 -5.81 -19.36 -19.47
N SER A 47 -5.91 -19.86 -20.69
CA SER A 47 -5.33 -21.16 -21.08
C SER A 47 -3.84 -21.07 -21.40
N TYR A 48 -3.31 -19.85 -21.47
CA TYR A 48 -1.89 -19.55 -21.62
C TYR A 48 -1.27 -19.30 -20.26
N TYR A 49 0.04 -19.50 -20.15
CA TYR A 49 0.80 -19.14 -18.96
C TYR A 49 0.95 -17.62 -18.86
N GLY A 50 -0.14 -16.87 -18.74
CA GLY A 50 -0.13 -15.40 -18.77
C GLY A 50 -1.50 -14.79 -19.05
N GLY A 51 -1.64 -13.49 -18.85
CA GLY A 51 -2.88 -12.75 -19.02
C GLY A 51 -2.80 -11.31 -18.49
N SER A 52 -3.88 -10.55 -18.64
CA SER A 52 -3.97 -9.17 -18.16
C SER A 52 -4.05 -9.07 -16.63
N GLN A 53 -4.46 -10.14 -15.93
CA GLN A 53 -4.50 -10.17 -14.47
C GLN A 53 -3.96 -11.49 -13.91
N PHE A 54 -3.47 -11.45 -12.68
CA PHE A 54 -3.07 -12.60 -11.89
C PHE A 54 -3.71 -12.54 -10.51
N LEU A 55 -4.45 -13.60 -10.16
CA LEU A 55 -5.10 -13.73 -8.86
C LEU A 55 -4.41 -14.81 -8.03
N ALA A 56 -4.03 -14.45 -6.82
CA ALA A 56 -3.50 -15.36 -5.81
C ALA A 56 -4.45 -15.35 -4.60
N THR A 57 -5.11 -16.48 -4.33
CA THR A 57 -6.08 -16.61 -3.23
C THR A 57 -5.53 -17.51 -2.16
N ASP A 58 -5.60 -17.05 -0.91
CA ASP A 58 -5.15 -17.83 0.24
C ASP A 58 -5.83 -19.21 0.27
N GLN A 59 -5.05 -20.23 0.61
CA GLN A 59 -5.48 -21.60 0.84
C GLN A 59 -5.00 -22.10 2.21
N ASP A 60 -4.38 -21.26 3.04
CA ASP A 60 -3.93 -21.67 4.36
C ASP A 60 -5.09 -21.73 5.37
N SER A 61 -5.68 -22.91 5.50
CA SER A 61 -6.67 -23.16 6.55
C SER A 61 -6.12 -23.13 7.98
N SER A 62 -4.82 -22.92 8.19
CA SER A 62 -4.17 -22.90 9.50
C SER A 62 -4.11 -21.52 10.16
N SER A 63 -4.33 -20.46 9.38
CA SER A 63 -4.41 -19.07 9.85
C SER A 63 -5.85 -18.54 9.80
N SER A 64 -6.07 -17.33 10.31
CA SER A 64 -7.35 -16.62 10.17
C SER A 64 -7.41 -15.75 8.91
N TYR A 65 -6.31 -15.64 8.16
CA TYR A 65 -6.23 -14.87 6.94
C TYR A 65 -7.06 -15.56 5.85
N THR A 66 -7.89 -14.80 5.15
CA THR A 66 -8.70 -15.32 4.04
C THR A 66 -8.64 -14.42 2.81
N GLY A 67 -7.59 -13.61 2.73
CA GLY A 67 -7.38 -12.63 1.68
C GLY A 67 -6.94 -13.23 0.34
N SER A 68 -6.98 -12.39 -0.66
CA SER A 68 -6.48 -12.63 -2.01
C SER A 68 -5.74 -11.39 -2.48
N VAL A 69 -4.80 -11.58 -3.41
CA VAL A 69 -4.08 -10.52 -4.08
C VAL A 69 -4.39 -10.58 -5.57
N LEU A 70 -4.74 -9.43 -6.14
CA LEU A 70 -5.03 -9.27 -7.56
C LEU A 70 -3.99 -8.32 -8.16
N ALA A 71 -3.12 -8.88 -9.00
CA ALA A 71 -2.19 -8.11 -9.80
C ALA A 71 -2.80 -7.82 -11.18
N THR A 72 -2.72 -6.56 -11.62
CA THR A 72 -3.24 -6.13 -12.92
C THR A 72 -2.12 -5.56 -13.77
N ALA A 73 -2.06 -6.02 -15.02
CA ALA A 73 -1.09 -5.59 -15.99
C ALA A 73 -1.45 -4.22 -16.57
N GLY A 74 -0.45 -3.41 -16.86
CA GLY A 74 -0.61 -2.12 -17.55
C GLY A 74 -0.43 -2.24 -19.06
N SER A 75 0.71 -1.73 -19.54
CA SER A 75 1.03 -1.63 -20.97
C SER A 75 1.28 -2.95 -21.70
N SER A 76 1.51 -4.04 -20.97
CA SER A 76 1.71 -5.38 -21.53
C SER A 76 1.31 -6.46 -20.53
N ASP A 77 0.53 -7.44 -21.01
CA ASP A 77 0.07 -8.58 -20.24
C ASP A 77 1.23 -9.37 -19.60
N PHE A 78 0.91 -10.05 -18.51
CA PHE A 78 1.81 -10.99 -17.89
C PHE A 78 2.04 -12.20 -18.79
N ALA A 79 3.28 -12.67 -18.83
CA ALA A 79 3.64 -13.91 -19.51
C ALA A 79 4.69 -14.67 -18.72
N TYR A 80 4.29 -15.81 -18.16
CA TYR A 80 5.14 -16.79 -17.52
C TYR A 80 5.79 -17.72 -18.53
N ASP A 81 7.11 -17.83 -18.47
CA ASP A 81 7.89 -18.79 -19.25
C ASP A 81 8.23 -20.02 -18.40
N ILE A 82 7.73 -21.19 -18.83
CA ILE A 82 7.91 -22.47 -18.13
C ILE A 82 9.37 -22.97 -18.14
N ASN A 83 10.22 -22.49 -19.04
CA ASN A 83 11.61 -22.93 -19.12
C ASN A 83 12.51 -22.14 -18.17
N THR A 84 12.22 -20.85 -18.00
CA THR A 84 12.99 -19.95 -17.14
C THR A 84 12.35 -19.75 -15.77
N HIS A 85 11.08 -20.14 -15.61
CA HIS A 85 10.27 -19.88 -14.42
C HIS A 85 10.20 -18.40 -14.06
N THR A 86 10.06 -17.55 -15.08
CA THR A 86 9.99 -16.09 -14.90
C THR A 86 8.72 -15.53 -15.50
N ILE A 87 8.17 -14.50 -14.85
CA ILE A 87 7.02 -13.74 -15.32
C ILE A 87 7.51 -12.42 -15.92
N THR A 88 7.20 -12.19 -17.19
CA THR A 88 7.39 -10.90 -17.86
C THR A 88 6.06 -10.15 -17.94
N GLY A 89 6.08 -8.93 -18.46
CA GLY A 89 4.91 -8.06 -18.53
C GLY A 89 5.11 -6.80 -17.68
N ASN A 90 4.06 -6.00 -17.60
CA ASN A 90 4.09 -4.72 -16.92
C ASN A 90 3.11 -4.75 -15.75
N LEU A 91 3.61 -4.88 -14.52
CA LEU A 91 2.76 -4.80 -13.33
C LEU A 91 2.44 -3.33 -13.05
N ASP A 92 1.16 -2.96 -13.12
CA ASP A 92 0.72 -1.58 -12.93
C ASP A 92 -0.11 -1.38 -11.66
N LYS A 93 -0.90 -2.39 -11.29
CA LYS A 93 -1.71 -2.35 -10.06
C LYS A 93 -1.62 -3.63 -9.25
N LEU A 94 -1.76 -3.49 -7.95
CA LEU A 94 -1.85 -4.58 -7.00
C LEU A 94 -2.90 -4.24 -5.93
N SER A 95 -3.87 -5.13 -5.74
CA SER A 95 -4.96 -4.93 -4.78
C SER A 95 -5.05 -6.12 -3.83
N PHE A 96 -5.40 -5.87 -2.58
CA PHE A 96 -5.64 -6.90 -1.56
C PHE A 96 -7.12 -6.92 -1.23
N GLY A 97 -7.76 -8.09 -1.19
CA GLY A 97 -9.21 -8.16 -0.91
C GLY A 97 -9.73 -9.59 -0.87
N THR A 98 -11.06 -9.79 -0.88
CA THR A 98 -11.63 -11.15 -0.85
C THR A 98 -12.71 -11.38 -1.90
N THR A 99 -13.45 -10.35 -2.28
CA THR A 99 -14.65 -10.47 -3.11
C THR A 99 -14.42 -9.85 -4.47
N LEU A 100 -14.24 -10.69 -5.49
CA LEU A 100 -14.12 -10.21 -6.88
C LEU A 100 -15.44 -9.61 -7.38
N GLY A 101 -15.33 -8.39 -7.90
CA GLY A 101 -16.33 -7.69 -8.69
C GLY A 101 -15.84 -7.41 -10.11
N VAL A 102 -16.39 -6.37 -10.71
CA VAL A 102 -16.03 -5.90 -12.05
C VAL A 102 -15.51 -4.48 -11.89
N ALA A 103 -14.32 -4.21 -12.43
CA ALA A 103 -13.74 -2.88 -12.44
C ALA A 103 -14.63 -1.88 -13.21
N ASP A 104 -14.47 -0.60 -12.93
CA ASP A 104 -15.27 0.47 -13.54
C ASP A 104 -15.21 0.52 -15.08
N ASN A 105 -14.09 0.08 -15.65
CA ASN A 105 -13.93 -0.04 -17.11
C ASN A 105 -14.76 -1.16 -17.74
N GLY A 106 -15.30 -2.07 -16.93
CA GLY A 106 -16.15 -3.19 -17.34
C GLY A 106 -15.42 -4.33 -18.05
N THR A 107 -14.08 -4.36 -18.04
CA THR A 107 -13.28 -5.32 -18.82
C THR A 107 -12.45 -6.29 -17.99
N GLU A 108 -12.28 -6.01 -16.70
CA GLU A 108 -11.41 -6.77 -15.81
C GLU A 108 -12.03 -6.90 -14.40
N PHE A 109 -11.46 -7.79 -13.59
CA PHE A 109 -11.85 -7.95 -12.20
C PHE A 109 -11.29 -6.82 -11.33
N ASP A 110 -11.96 -6.57 -10.22
CA ASP A 110 -11.47 -5.76 -9.11
C ASP A 110 -11.96 -6.38 -7.79
N PHE A 111 -11.43 -5.98 -6.64
CA PHE A 111 -12.00 -6.34 -5.35
C PHE A 111 -13.03 -5.30 -4.92
N THR A 112 -14.27 -5.73 -4.62
CA THR A 112 -15.31 -4.82 -4.12
C THR A 112 -15.12 -4.42 -2.65
N ASP A 113 -14.16 -5.06 -1.99
CA ASP A 113 -13.88 -4.98 -0.57
C ASP A 113 -12.37 -4.81 -0.32
N SER A 114 -11.66 -4.19 -1.27
CA SER A 114 -10.21 -4.00 -1.20
C SER A 114 -9.83 -3.04 -0.08
N PRO A 115 -9.16 -3.43 1.02
CA PRO A 115 -8.62 -2.45 1.97
C PRO A 115 -7.48 -1.60 1.39
N VAL A 116 -6.73 -2.13 0.43
CA VAL A 116 -5.52 -1.48 -0.12
C VAL A 116 -5.46 -1.71 -1.62
N ASP A 117 -5.48 -0.62 -2.38
CA ASP A 117 -5.28 -0.60 -3.83
C ASP A 117 -4.02 0.20 -4.17
N ILE A 118 -3.06 -0.45 -4.81
CA ILE A 118 -1.80 0.16 -5.26
C ILE A 118 -1.86 0.31 -6.77
N SER A 119 -1.54 1.49 -7.29
CA SER A 119 -1.55 1.79 -8.71
C SER A 119 -0.38 2.65 -9.16
N GLY A 120 -0.11 2.68 -10.46
CA GLY A 120 1.00 3.45 -11.03
C GLY A 120 2.37 2.81 -10.82
N LEU A 121 2.41 1.53 -10.41
CA LEU A 121 3.66 0.77 -10.21
C LEU A 121 4.51 0.75 -11.49
N ASN A 122 3.86 0.52 -12.63
CA ASN A 122 4.47 0.45 -13.97
C ASN A 122 5.82 -0.31 -14.01
N LEU A 123 5.92 -1.41 -13.25
CA LEU A 123 7.11 -2.24 -13.16
C LEU A 123 7.27 -3.09 -14.41
N SER A 124 8.48 -3.53 -14.72
CA SER A 124 8.73 -4.39 -15.88
C SER A 124 9.84 -5.39 -15.63
N ASN A 125 9.92 -6.43 -16.48
CA ASN A 125 11.03 -7.37 -16.49
C ASN A 125 11.27 -8.03 -15.12
N SER A 126 12.47 -7.87 -14.56
CA SER A 126 12.88 -8.45 -13.28
C SER A 126 12.01 -8.00 -12.11
N ASP A 127 11.48 -6.78 -12.17
CA ASP A 127 10.79 -6.16 -11.04
C ASP A 127 9.36 -6.68 -10.98
N THR A 128 8.67 -6.74 -12.13
CA THR A 128 7.39 -7.48 -12.26
C THR A 128 7.55 -8.93 -11.79
N ASN A 129 8.62 -9.60 -12.23
CA ASN A 129 8.88 -10.98 -11.82
C ASN A 129 9.07 -11.09 -10.31
N GLY A 130 9.88 -10.22 -9.71
CA GLY A 130 10.17 -10.23 -8.27
C GLY A 130 8.91 -10.07 -7.44
N VAL A 131 8.10 -9.04 -7.72
CA VAL A 131 6.85 -8.80 -7.01
C VAL A 131 5.89 -9.99 -7.14
N LEU A 132 5.66 -10.50 -8.35
CA LEU A 132 4.70 -11.61 -8.53
C LEU A 132 5.20 -12.93 -7.92
N VAL A 133 6.51 -13.16 -7.87
CA VAL A 133 7.10 -14.32 -7.19
C VAL A 133 6.98 -14.18 -5.67
N ASP A 134 7.21 -12.98 -5.13
CA ASP A 134 7.05 -12.73 -3.70
C ASP A 134 5.60 -12.95 -3.29
N ILE A 135 4.63 -12.39 -4.03
CA ILE A 135 3.20 -12.63 -3.79
C ILE A 135 2.85 -14.11 -3.89
N TYR A 136 3.39 -14.84 -4.87
CA TYR A 136 3.23 -16.29 -4.98
C TYR A 136 3.71 -17.03 -3.72
N SER A 137 4.74 -16.50 -3.05
CA SER A 137 5.33 -17.08 -1.84
C SER A 137 4.81 -16.52 -0.51
N GLY A 138 3.86 -15.56 -0.54
CA GLY A 138 3.35 -14.89 0.66
C GLY A 138 4.32 -13.84 1.21
N SER A 139 4.89 -13.01 0.34
CA SER A 139 5.77 -11.91 0.72
C SER A 139 5.48 -10.66 -0.10
N THR A 140 5.73 -9.48 0.46
CA THR A 140 5.67 -8.17 -0.21
C THR A 140 7.03 -7.48 -0.31
N ASN A 141 8.14 -8.14 0.05
CA ASN A 141 9.45 -7.50 0.17
C ASN A 141 9.90 -6.74 -1.09
N THR A 142 9.77 -7.34 -2.28
CA THR A 142 10.15 -6.65 -3.53
C THR A 142 9.21 -5.49 -3.83
N LEU A 143 7.92 -5.60 -3.48
CA LEU A 143 6.97 -4.51 -3.62
C LEU A 143 7.37 -3.35 -2.71
N GLU A 144 7.59 -3.60 -1.44
CA GLU A 144 7.98 -2.57 -0.46
C GLU A 144 9.29 -1.88 -0.85
N SER A 145 10.28 -2.63 -1.38
CA SER A 145 11.50 -2.03 -1.93
C SER A 145 11.27 -1.09 -3.13
N VAL A 146 10.16 -1.27 -3.87
CA VAL A 146 9.75 -0.33 -4.92
C VAL A 146 9.10 0.91 -4.30
N LEU A 147 8.32 0.73 -3.21
CA LEU A 147 7.64 1.80 -2.51
C LEU A 147 8.62 2.74 -1.76
N ASP A 148 9.81 2.26 -1.38
CA ASP A 148 10.93 3.06 -0.84
C ASP A 148 11.34 4.28 -1.69
N SER A 149 10.86 4.37 -2.93
CA SER A 149 11.17 5.50 -3.82
C SER A 149 10.29 6.74 -3.63
N GLY A 150 9.26 6.65 -2.78
CA GLY A 150 8.26 7.70 -2.56
C GLY A 150 6.90 7.35 -3.16
N VAL A 151 5.84 7.50 -2.39
CA VAL A 151 4.45 7.17 -2.70
C VAL A 151 3.49 8.30 -2.32
N GLU A 152 2.32 8.29 -2.95
CA GLU A 152 1.16 9.08 -2.51
C GLU A 152 0.16 8.13 -1.86
N ILE A 153 -0.16 8.33 -0.59
CA ILE A 153 -1.08 7.50 0.18
C ILE A 153 -2.32 8.32 0.51
N ASN A 154 -3.47 7.82 0.05
CA ASN A 154 -4.78 8.35 0.36
C ASN A 154 -5.47 7.40 1.33
N GLY A 155 -5.67 7.88 2.55
CA GLY A 155 -6.53 7.28 3.55
C GLY A 155 -7.97 7.19 3.10
N SER A 156 -8.74 6.51 3.94
CA SER A 156 -10.16 6.27 3.78
C SER A 156 -10.99 7.36 4.46
N ALA A 157 -12.24 7.07 4.82
CA ALA A 157 -13.05 7.97 5.65
C ALA A 157 -13.14 7.48 7.12
N GLY A 158 -12.43 6.40 7.44
CA GLY A 158 -12.35 5.80 8.77
C GLY A 158 -11.12 6.30 9.52
N ALA A 159 -10.90 5.79 10.74
CA ALA A 159 -9.67 6.04 11.47
C ALA A 159 -8.57 5.08 10.97
N ASP A 160 -7.67 5.59 10.15
CA ASP A 160 -6.60 4.84 9.48
C ASP A 160 -5.28 4.89 10.24
N VAL A 161 -4.41 3.91 10.01
CA VAL A 161 -3.00 3.96 10.37
C VAL A 161 -2.20 3.99 9.07
N ILE A 162 -1.59 5.14 8.81
CA ILE A 162 -0.99 5.51 7.53
C ILE A 162 0.50 5.72 7.75
N GLY A 163 1.30 4.77 7.28
CA GLY A 163 2.76 4.87 7.26
C GLY A 163 3.30 4.82 5.85
N GLY A 164 4.28 5.68 5.58
CA GLY A 164 5.09 5.66 4.37
C GLY A 164 6.21 4.62 4.41
N TRP A 165 7.06 4.63 3.38
CA TRP A 165 8.33 3.90 3.31
C TRP A 165 9.51 4.87 3.46
N ALA A 166 10.72 4.48 3.07
CA ALA A 166 11.92 5.29 3.28
C ALA A 166 12.06 6.56 2.40
N GLY A 167 11.21 6.70 1.38
CA GLY A 167 11.27 7.79 0.42
C GLY A 167 10.35 8.94 0.82
N ASP A 168 10.48 10.09 0.16
CA ASP A 168 9.62 11.25 0.43
C ASP A 168 8.18 10.95 0.01
N ASP A 169 7.30 10.79 1.00
CA ASP A 169 5.91 10.38 0.81
C ASP A 169 4.91 11.53 0.99
N VAL A 170 3.75 11.39 0.34
CA VAL A 170 2.61 12.31 0.49
C VAL A 170 1.45 11.55 1.11
N LEU A 171 1.08 11.91 2.33
CA LEU A 171 0.09 11.21 3.15
C LEU A 171 -1.15 12.08 3.33
N THR A 172 -2.33 11.52 3.10
CA THR A 172 -3.62 12.20 3.27
C THR A 172 -4.55 11.28 4.04
N GLY A 173 -5.17 11.76 5.12
CA GLY A 173 -6.11 10.96 5.93
C GLY A 173 -7.48 10.78 5.27
N ASN A 174 -7.96 11.79 4.53
CA ASN A 174 -9.32 11.87 3.96
C ASN A 174 -10.46 11.86 5.01
N GLY A 175 -10.10 12.24 6.23
CA GLY A 175 -10.99 12.39 7.38
C GLY A 175 -11.14 11.09 8.15
N GLY A 176 -11.25 11.20 9.47
CA GLY A 176 -11.03 10.06 10.34
C GLY A 176 -10.53 10.60 11.66
N ALA A 177 -9.95 9.72 12.47
CA ALA A 177 -9.04 10.12 13.53
C ALA A 177 -7.81 9.28 13.29
N ASP A 178 -6.93 9.79 12.44
CA ASP A 178 -5.90 9.01 11.78
C ASP A 178 -4.61 9.04 12.57
N ILE A 179 -3.79 8.00 12.40
CA ILE A 179 -2.43 7.94 12.94
C ILE A 179 -1.47 7.92 11.76
N PHE A 180 -0.63 8.95 11.66
CA PHE A 180 0.46 9.02 10.70
C PHE A 180 1.72 8.41 11.33
N GLU A 181 2.14 7.26 10.80
CA GLU A 181 3.26 6.47 11.30
C GLU A 181 4.54 6.75 10.53
N PHE A 182 5.64 6.91 11.26
CA PHE A 182 6.98 7.13 10.68
C PHE A 182 7.98 6.19 11.34
N ASP A 183 8.85 5.53 10.57
CA ASP A 183 9.86 4.64 11.14
C ASP A 183 10.94 5.44 11.87
N SER A 184 10.74 5.69 13.16
CA SER A 184 11.70 6.37 14.02
C SER A 184 13.04 5.63 14.19
N ALA A 185 13.16 4.37 13.76
CA ALA A 185 14.38 3.57 13.84
C ALA A 185 15.24 3.63 12.57
N SER A 186 14.70 4.09 11.44
CA SER A 186 15.42 4.23 10.17
C SER A 186 15.05 5.52 9.43
N ASP A 187 15.65 5.75 8.26
CA ASP A 187 15.39 6.96 7.46
C ASP A 187 14.03 6.81 6.80
N PHE A 188 13.09 7.70 7.13
CA PHE A 188 11.75 7.75 6.56
C PHE A 188 11.60 8.88 5.52
N GLY A 189 12.65 9.66 5.25
CA GLY A 189 12.59 10.72 4.24
C GLY A 189 11.97 12.04 4.71
N ASP A 190 11.64 12.90 3.74
CA ASP A 190 11.02 14.20 3.95
C ASP A 190 9.53 14.15 3.53
N ASP A 191 8.67 13.76 4.45
CA ASP A 191 7.27 13.47 4.20
C ASP A 191 6.35 14.69 4.31
N THR A 192 5.20 14.59 3.65
CA THR A 192 4.16 15.62 3.68
C THR A 192 2.82 15.04 4.06
N VAL A 193 2.23 15.52 5.15
CA VAL A 193 0.84 15.23 5.52
C VAL A 193 -0.07 16.37 5.07
N THR A 194 -1.10 16.08 4.27
CA THR A 194 -1.84 17.12 3.54
C THR A 194 -3.07 17.68 4.26
N ASP A 195 -3.64 16.94 5.22
CA ASP A 195 -4.93 17.27 5.86
C ASP A 195 -4.99 17.01 7.37
N PHE A 196 -3.83 16.98 8.04
CA PHE A 196 -3.73 16.78 9.47
C PHE A 196 -4.65 17.74 10.27
N THR A 197 -5.45 17.17 11.18
CA THR A 197 -6.38 17.89 12.03
C THR A 197 -5.98 17.79 13.51
N ASP A 198 -5.44 18.88 14.05
CA ASP A 198 -5.11 19.03 15.48
C ASP A 198 -6.26 18.59 16.41
N GLY A 199 -5.90 17.86 17.46
CA GLY A 199 -6.82 17.29 18.44
C GLY A 199 -7.71 16.15 17.93
N THR A 200 -7.49 15.68 16.70
CA THR A 200 -8.19 14.54 16.10
C THR A 200 -7.21 13.49 15.58
N ASP A 201 -6.28 13.89 14.72
CA ASP A 201 -5.24 13.03 14.17
C ASP A 201 -4.02 13.01 15.07
N LEU A 202 -3.19 11.98 14.94
CA LEU A 202 -2.01 11.75 15.75
C LEU A 202 -0.80 11.39 14.89
N ILE A 203 0.38 11.61 15.44
CA ILE A 203 1.67 11.33 14.82
C ILE A 203 2.39 10.30 15.69
N ASP A 204 2.77 9.16 15.11
CA ASP A 204 3.52 8.11 15.80
C ASP A 204 5.02 8.43 15.79
N LEU A 205 5.41 9.39 16.62
CA LEU A 205 6.79 9.76 16.93
C LEU A 205 6.89 10.19 18.40
N ASP A 206 8.03 9.94 19.05
CA ASP A 206 8.23 10.47 20.41
C ASP A 206 8.39 12.00 20.36
N TYR A 207 7.46 12.74 20.97
CA TYR A 207 7.50 14.20 21.05
C TYR A 207 8.82 14.76 21.61
N SER A 208 9.52 13.99 22.45
CA SER A 208 10.81 14.39 23.02
C SER A 208 12.00 14.26 22.07
N GLU A 209 11.82 13.57 20.95
CA GLU A 209 12.83 13.34 19.90
C GLU A 209 12.67 14.26 18.69
N VAL A 210 11.61 15.07 18.67
CA VAL A 210 11.31 15.98 17.55
C VAL A 210 11.48 17.46 17.91
N THR A 211 11.63 18.30 16.89
CA THR A 211 11.46 19.75 17.01
C THR A 211 10.38 20.22 16.05
N VAL A 212 9.42 20.99 16.58
CA VAL A 212 8.33 21.58 15.79
C VAL A 212 8.62 23.06 15.50
N SER A 213 8.46 23.48 14.25
CA SER A 213 8.75 24.85 13.80
C SER A 213 7.90 25.25 12.59
N ASP A 214 7.94 26.54 12.23
CA ASP A 214 7.34 27.06 10.99
C ASP A 214 8.31 26.84 9.82
N ASP A 215 7.83 26.29 8.70
CA ASP A 215 8.61 26.07 7.48
C ASP A 215 8.88 27.35 6.65
N GLY A 216 8.25 28.47 7.05
CA GLY A 216 8.28 29.76 6.37
C GLY A 216 7.21 29.93 5.29
N ALA A 217 6.39 28.91 5.04
CA ALA A 217 5.25 28.91 4.12
C ALA A 217 3.90 28.82 4.85
N GLY A 218 3.90 28.76 6.18
CA GLY A 218 2.70 28.64 7.01
C GLY A 218 2.27 27.19 7.25
N ASN A 219 3.22 26.25 7.16
CA ASN A 219 3.04 24.85 7.53
C ASN A 219 3.83 24.55 8.80
N ALA A 220 3.40 23.55 9.56
CA ALA A 220 4.18 23.01 10.66
C ALA A 220 5.23 22.03 10.10
N LEU A 221 6.48 22.25 10.46
CA LEU A 221 7.59 21.35 10.16
C LEU A 221 8.02 20.65 11.44
N ILE A 222 7.90 19.34 11.45
CA ILE A 222 8.39 18.43 12.48
C ILE A 222 9.70 17.86 11.99
N THR A 223 10.77 18.06 12.74
CA THR A 223 12.11 17.53 12.42
C THR A 223 12.47 16.43 13.41
N HIS A 224 12.76 15.25 12.88
CA HIS A 224 13.32 14.12 13.61
C HIS A 224 14.78 13.87 13.15
N ALA A 225 15.52 13.00 13.84
CA ALA A 225 16.89 12.66 13.46
C ALA A 225 16.97 11.90 12.11
N ASN A 226 15.89 11.20 11.74
CA ASN A 226 15.85 10.31 10.58
C ASN A 226 14.84 10.75 9.51
N GLY A 227 14.37 12.01 9.54
CA GLY A 227 13.43 12.50 8.55
C GLY A 227 12.71 13.76 9.01
N THR A 228 11.90 14.31 8.12
CA THR A 228 11.04 15.45 8.42
C THR A 228 9.61 15.19 8.01
N VAL A 229 8.67 15.82 8.71
CA VAL A 229 7.24 15.74 8.40
C VAL A 229 6.72 17.17 8.28
N THR A 230 6.19 17.51 7.11
CA THR A 230 5.52 18.79 6.86
C THR A 230 4.01 18.61 6.92
N LEU A 231 3.35 19.28 7.87
CA LEU A 231 1.90 19.30 7.99
C LEU A 231 1.35 20.51 7.24
N THR A 232 0.78 20.31 6.05
CA THR A 232 0.39 21.44 5.19
C THR A 232 -0.82 22.17 5.74
N GLY A 233 -0.74 23.51 5.79
CA GLY A 233 -1.84 24.35 6.26
C GLY A 233 -2.08 24.32 7.77
N VAL A 234 -1.22 23.65 8.55
CA VAL A 234 -1.28 23.58 10.00
C VAL A 234 -0.35 24.64 10.61
N ASP A 235 -0.83 25.39 11.61
CA ASP A 235 0.03 26.31 12.37
C ASP A 235 0.90 25.50 13.34
N TYR A 236 2.22 25.66 13.27
CA TYR A 236 3.15 24.98 14.17
C TYR A 236 2.90 25.26 15.65
N ALA A 237 2.20 26.35 15.99
CA ALA A 237 1.84 26.71 17.35
C ALA A 237 0.68 25.89 17.92
N ASP A 238 -0.11 25.23 17.06
CA ASP A 238 -1.20 24.35 17.48
C ASP A 238 -0.69 22.95 17.86
N ILE A 239 0.47 22.54 17.30
CA ILE A 239 1.07 21.24 17.59
C ILE A 239 1.71 21.19 18.99
N ASP A 240 1.26 20.24 19.81
CA ASP A 240 1.78 19.99 21.15
C ASP A 240 1.97 18.50 21.45
N GLN A 241 2.29 18.16 22.71
CA GLN A 241 2.57 16.77 23.10
C GLN A 241 1.36 15.81 22.91
N ASN A 242 0.14 16.32 22.87
CA ASN A 242 -1.06 15.49 22.73
C ASN A 242 -1.29 15.00 21.29
N ASP A 243 -0.58 15.57 20.32
CA ASP A 243 -0.62 15.15 18.91
C ASP A 243 0.30 13.95 18.62
N PHE A 244 1.01 13.45 19.63
CA PHE A 244 1.99 12.37 19.51
C PHE A 244 1.63 11.18 20.39
N VAL A 245 1.94 9.96 19.92
CA VAL A 245 1.64 8.68 20.61
C VAL A 245 2.88 7.87 20.99
#